data_AF-A0A9W9M2D0-F1
#
_entry.id   AF-A0A9W9M2D0-F1
#
_cell.length_a   1.000
_cell.length_b   1.000
_cell.length_c   1.000
_cell.angle_alpha   90.00
_cell.angle_beta   90.00
_cell.angle_gamma   90.00
#
_symmetry.space_group_name_H-M   'P 1'
#
loop_
_entity.id
_entity.type
_entity.pdbx_description
1 polymer ?
#
loop_
_entity_poly.entity_id
_entity_poly.type
_entity_poly.pdbx_seq_one_letter_code
_entity_poly.pdbx_strand_id
1 'polypeptide(L)'
;MSSATLKLRQKRSMTRLLNQGRSILEYNFDPNAFVVPQWILAPPEVRNAMLTLQYKAMIAVYGMKSLMIARDHRYFELCPKNMGPTVYQLHQSSMRRLLEWKEDWNFADPTLAAAAKIPRDTLQFCVDSIAYGKFTCDYTNKIDGFMSGPFQNWRQFRMEIGHLAFRLMSHNSHDYNEWRVWWEGKFADDMWKWEVCLEGMILPTWEEIIDDVYLMINDRVEDAQELANSFYISTPGLASTT
;
A
#
# COMPACT_ATOMS: atom_id res chain seq x y z
N MET A 1 20.68 17.39 -13.97
CA MET A 1 19.52 16.46 -13.88
C MET A 1 18.92 16.27 -15.27
N SER A 2 18.68 15.04 -15.72
CA SER A 2 18.11 14.77 -17.04
C SER A 2 16.59 15.05 -17.07
N SER A 3 16.03 15.34 -18.26
CA SER A 3 14.57 15.52 -18.42
C SER A 3 13.77 14.26 -18.04
N ALA A 4 14.39 13.08 -18.09
CA ALA A 4 13.76 11.81 -17.74
C ALA A 4 13.55 11.67 -16.21
N THR A 5 14.54 12.04 -15.40
CA THR A 5 14.41 11.98 -13.92
C THR A 5 13.37 12.96 -13.39
N LEU A 6 13.19 14.11 -14.05
CA LEU A 6 12.14 15.07 -13.70
C LEU A 6 10.73 14.52 -13.96
N LYS A 7 10.51 13.84 -15.10
CA LYS A 7 9.22 13.22 -15.45
C LYS A 7 8.86 12.07 -14.50
N LEU A 8 9.83 11.23 -14.14
CA LEU A 8 9.62 10.14 -13.17
C LEU A 8 9.27 10.68 -11.77
N ARG A 9 9.92 11.76 -11.34
CA ARG A 9 9.60 12.45 -10.08
C ARG A 9 8.19 13.03 -10.06
N GLN A 10 7.75 13.65 -11.16
CA GLN A 10 6.37 14.15 -11.29
C GLN A 10 5.35 13.01 -11.19
N LYS A 11 5.58 11.88 -11.88
CA LYS A 11 4.72 10.69 -11.81
C LYS A 11 4.60 10.17 -10.36
N ARG A 12 5.72 10.04 -9.65
CA ARG A 12 5.77 9.59 -8.24
C ARG A 12 5.02 10.53 -7.28
N SER A 13 5.12 11.85 -7.52
CA SER A 13 4.39 12.86 -6.74
C SER A 13 2.88 12.76 -6.93
N MET A 14 2.41 12.57 -8.17
CA MET A 14 0.98 12.40 -8.46
C MET A 14 0.39 11.15 -7.81
N THR A 15 1.11 10.02 -7.80
CA THR A 15 0.65 8.78 -7.13
C THR A 15 0.56 8.94 -5.60
N ARG A 16 1.40 9.78 -4.99
CA ARG A 16 1.28 10.16 -3.57
C ARG A 16 0.09 11.08 -3.31
N LEU A 17 -0.16 12.03 -4.20
CA LEU A 17 -1.28 12.99 -4.13
C LEU A 17 -2.64 12.30 -4.26
N LEU A 18 -2.77 11.29 -5.14
CA LEU A 18 -4.01 10.53 -5.33
C LEU A 18 -4.48 9.82 -4.05
N ASN A 19 -3.55 9.34 -3.23
CA ASN A 19 -3.86 8.72 -1.94
C ASN A 19 -4.02 9.73 -0.79
N GLN A 20 -3.99 11.04 -1.05
CA GLN A 20 -3.86 12.10 -0.02
C GLN A 20 -2.73 11.84 1.00
N GLY A 21 -1.72 11.03 0.62
CA GLY A 21 -0.69 10.56 1.54
C GLY A 21 -1.14 9.57 2.63
N ARG A 22 -2.39 9.08 2.63
CA ARG A 22 -2.91 8.17 3.67
C ARG A 22 -2.60 6.73 3.33
N SER A 23 -1.74 6.10 4.15
CA SER A 23 -1.49 4.66 4.08
C SER A 23 -2.50 3.91 4.96
N ILE A 24 -2.98 2.76 4.49
CA ILE A 24 -3.79 1.86 5.33
C ILE A 24 -3.02 1.42 6.60
N LEU A 25 -1.68 1.45 6.58
CA LEU A 25 -0.86 1.12 7.73
C LEU A 25 -1.00 2.15 8.86
N GLU A 26 -1.26 3.41 8.52
CA GLU A 26 -1.45 4.52 9.47
C GLU A 26 -2.91 4.64 9.93
N TYR A 27 -3.84 4.00 9.22
CA TYR A 27 -5.25 4.01 9.59
C TYR A 27 -5.47 3.27 10.91
N ASN A 28 -6.02 3.98 11.88
CA ASN A 28 -6.45 3.41 13.16
C ASN A 28 -7.93 3.03 13.05
N PHE A 29 -8.21 1.73 13.15
CA PHE A 29 -9.58 1.24 13.14
C PHE A 29 -10.31 1.71 14.40
N ASP A 30 -11.39 2.46 14.22
CA ASP A 30 -12.25 2.93 15.32
C ASP A 30 -13.54 2.10 15.36
N PRO A 31 -13.71 1.20 16.34
CA PRO A 31 -14.94 0.46 16.53
C PRO A 31 -16.17 1.36 16.74
N ASN A 32 -15.98 2.56 17.30
CA ASN A 32 -17.09 3.47 17.61
C ASN A 32 -17.73 4.08 16.36
N ALA A 33 -17.02 4.10 15.22
CA ALA A 33 -17.57 4.54 13.95
C ALA A 33 -18.77 3.69 13.49
N PHE A 34 -18.90 2.46 14.01
CA PHE A 34 -20.01 1.54 13.70
C PHE A 34 -21.19 1.65 14.66
N VAL A 35 -21.08 2.47 15.71
CA VAL A 35 -22.14 2.65 16.69
C VAL A 35 -23.21 3.57 16.11
N VAL A 36 -24.40 3.04 15.92
CA VAL A 36 -25.57 3.83 15.50
C VAL A 36 -25.89 4.83 16.60
N PRO A 37 -25.91 6.15 16.31
CA PRO A 37 -26.23 7.17 17.29
C PRO A 37 -27.54 6.90 18.04
N GLN A 38 -27.61 7.35 19.29
CA GLN A 38 -28.79 7.11 20.15
C GLN A 38 -30.05 7.83 19.67
N TRP A 39 -29.89 8.96 18.97
CA TRP A 39 -31.01 9.72 18.42
C TRP A 39 -31.65 9.04 17.20
N ILE A 40 -30.97 8.11 16.52
CA ILE A 40 -31.56 7.33 15.43
C ILE A 40 -32.38 6.20 16.03
N LEU A 41 -33.69 6.15 15.77
CA LEU A 41 -34.59 5.08 16.23
C LEU A 41 -34.45 3.78 15.41
N ALA A 42 -33.21 3.31 15.23
CA ALA A 42 -32.93 2.07 14.52
C ALA A 42 -33.37 0.83 15.33
N PRO A 43 -34.09 -0.13 14.70
CA PRO A 43 -34.49 -1.39 15.32
C PRO A 43 -33.29 -2.19 15.89
N PRO A 44 -33.50 -3.01 16.94
CA PRO A 44 -32.45 -3.84 17.51
C PRO A 44 -31.73 -4.73 16.48
N GLU A 45 -32.45 -5.23 15.48
CA GLU A 45 -31.91 -6.05 14.40
C GLU A 45 -30.86 -5.29 13.57
N VAL A 46 -31.14 -4.03 13.25
CA VAL A 46 -30.20 -3.15 12.52
C VAL A 46 -28.99 -2.86 13.40
N ARG A 47 -29.20 -2.53 14.68
CA ARG A 47 -28.11 -2.27 15.63
C ARG A 47 -27.22 -3.48 15.85
N ASN A 48 -27.80 -4.67 15.95
CA ASN A 48 -27.07 -5.93 16.08
C ASN A 48 -26.29 -6.27 14.79
N ALA A 49 -26.89 -6.03 13.62
CA ALA A 49 -26.21 -6.22 12.35
C ALA A 49 -24.98 -5.31 12.22
N MET A 50 -25.02 -4.08 12.76
CA MET A 50 -23.85 -3.19 12.78
C MET A 50 -22.65 -3.77 13.55
N LEU A 51 -22.86 -4.59 14.59
CA LEU A 51 -21.77 -5.27 15.30
C LEU A 51 -21.08 -6.30 14.40
N THR A 52 -21.86 -7.04 13.61
CA THR A 52 -21.30 -7.99 12.63
C THR A 52 -20.61 -7.25 11.48
N LEU A 53 -21.15 -6.11 11.06
CA LEU A 53 -20.55 -5.25 10.05
C LEU A 53 -19.19 -4.71 10.50
N GLN A 54 -19.08 -4.27 11.76
CA GLN A 54 -17.82 -3.86 12.38
C GLN A 54 -16.77 -4.97 12.31
N TYR A 55 -17.13 -6.20 12.68
CA TYR A 55 -16.20 -7.33 12.60
C TYR A 55 -15.73 -7.61 11.16
N LYS A 56 -16.64 -7.54 10.18
CA LYS A 56 -16.29 -7.71 8.76
C LYS A 56 -15.36 -6.58 8.26
N ALA A 57 -15.62 -5.33 8.63
CA ALA A 57 -14.74 -4.21 8.33
C ALA A 57 -13.35 -4.42 8.94
N MET A 58 -13.30 -4.85 10.19
CA MET A 58 -12.05 -5.13 10.89
C MET A 58 -11.21 -6.15 10.10
N ILE A 59 -11.80 -7.27 9.70
CA ILE A 59 -11.11 -8.28 8.87
C ILE A 59 -10.61 -7.64 7.55
N ALA A 60 -11.46 -6.85 6.87
CA ALA A 60 -11.08 -6.21 5.61
C ALA A 60 -9.88 -5.26 5.80
N VAL A 61 -9.92 -4.40 6.83
CA VAL A 61 -8.85 -3.44 7.15
C VAL A 61 -7.54 -4.16 7.49
N TYR A 62 -7.57 -5.20 8.34
CA TYR A 62 -6.36 -5.98 8.64
C TYR A 62 -5.84 -6.77 7.43
N GLY A 63 -6.74 -7.25 6.57
CA GLY A 63 -6.38 -7.83 5.28
C GLY A 63 -5.62 -6.85 4.39
N MET A 64 -6.13 -5.62 4.25
CA MET A 64 -5.46 -4.56 3.51
C MET A 64 -4.11 -4.18 4.12
N LYS A 65 -4.00 -4.09 5.45
CA LYS A 65 -2.71 -3.87 6.14
C LYS A 65 -1.70 -4.96 5.79
N SER A 66 -2.13 -6.22 5.83
CA SER A 66 -1.27 -7.37 5.52
C SER A 66 -0.80 -7.36 4.06
N LEU A 67 -1.69 -7.01 3.13
CA LEU A 67 -1.38 -6.85 1.71
C LEU A 67 -0.46 -5.66 1.43
N MET A 68 -0.60 -4.56 2.18
CA MET A 68 0.29 -3.41 2.06
C MET A 68 1.71 -3.75 2.54
N ILE A 69 1.84 -4.47 3.66
CA ILE A 69 3.15 -4.97 4.13
C ILE A 69 3.79 -5.87 3.07
N ALA A 70 3.02 -6.81 2.50
CA ALA A 70 3.51 -7.68 1.44
C ALA A 70 3.93 -6.89 0.19
N ARG A 71 3.18 -5.84 -0.19
CA ARG A 71 3.54 -4.93 -1.28
C ARG A 71 4.82 -4.16 -0.98
N ASP A 72 5.05 -3.74 0.25
CA ASP A 72 6.28 -3.04 0.64
C ASP A 72 7.53 -3.92 0.60
N HIS A 73 7.34 -5.25 0.68
CA HIS A 73 8.43 -6.19 0.44
C HIS A 73 8.82 -6.37 -1.04
N ARG A 74 8.11 -5.76 -2.00
CA ARG A 74 8.36 -5.88 -3.44
C ARG A 74 9.83 -5.68 -3.84
N TYR A 75 10.53 -4.76 -3.18
CA TYR A 75 11.93 -4.46 -3.49
C TYR A 75 12.86 -5.63 -3.18
N PHE A 76 12.54 -6.43 -2.15
CA PHE A 76 13.34 -7.60 -1.76
C PHE A 76 13.08 -8.81 -2.66
N GLU A 77 11.93 -8.83 -3.33
CA GLU A 77 11.52 -9.90 -4.24
C GLU A 77 12.01 -9.67 -5.68
N LEU A 78 12.83 -8.62 -5.91
CA LEU A 78 13.58 -8.41 -7.15
C LEU A 78 14.70 -9.45 -7.31
N CYS A 79 15.22 -10.03 -6.22
CA CYS A 79 16.31 -11.00 -6.26
C CYS A 79 15.77 -12.44 -6.13
N PRO A 80 16.17 -13.37 -7.02
CA PRO A 80 15.80 -14.79 -6.88
C PRO A 80 16.38 -15.40 -5.60
N LYS A 81 15.54 -16.08 -4.82
CA LYS A 81 15.93 -16.76 -3.56
C LYS A 81 16.92 -17.91 -3.79
N ASN A 82 16.97 -18.45 -5.00
CA ASN A 82 17.83 -19.56 -5.41
C ASN A 82 19.19 -19.13 -5.99
N MET A 83 19.48 -17.82 -6.11
CA MET A 83 20.76 -17.33 -6.66
C MET A 83 21.95 -17.55 -5.69
N GLY A 84 21.68 -17.98 -4.46
CA GLY A 84 22.66 -18.25 -3.41
C GLY A 84 22.43 -17.37 -2.18
N PRO A 85 22.64 -17.89 -0.95
CA PRO A 85 22.29 -17.20 0.28
C PRO A 85 23.03 -15.87 0.44
N THR A 86 24.31 -15.81 0.04
CA THR A 86 25.14 -14.60 0.15
C THR A 86 24.64 -13.48 -0.77
N VAL A 87 24.34 -13.78 -2.04
CA VAL A 87 23.86 -12.78 -3.01
C VAL A 87 22.52 -12.21 -2.59
N TYR A 88 21.60 -13.08 -2.16
CA TYR A 88 20.28 -12.66 -1.68
C TYR A 88 20.39 -11.79 -0.42
N GLN A 89 21.23 -12.15 0.55
CA GLN A 89 21.46 -11.35 1.76
C GLN A 89 22.04 -9.98 1.44
N LEU A 90 22.99 -9.90 0.50
CA LEU A 90 23.61 -8.63 0.07
C LEU A 90 22.60 -7.73 -0.64
N HIS A 91 21.75 -8.29 -1.50
CA HIS A 91 20.65 -7.53 -2.10
C HIS A 91 19.68 -7.00 -1.03
N GLN A 92 19.26 -7.84 -0.08
CA GLN A 92 18.35 -7.43 0.98
C GLN A 92 18.94 -6.34 1.88
N SER A 93 20.21 -6.46 2.28
CA SER A 93 20.88 -5.44 3.09
C SER A 93 21.03 -4.12 2.34
N SER A 94 21.29 -4.18 1.04
CA SER A 94 21.42 -3.01 0.18
C SER A 94 20.08 -2.30 -0.04
N MET A 95 19.00 -3.05 -0.29
CA MET A 95 17.64 -2.49 -0.36
C MET A 95 17.22 -1.86 0.96
N ARG A 96 17.49 -2.53 2.08
CA ARG A 96 17.17 -2.00 3.41
C ARG A 96 17.88 -0.66 3.66
N ARG A 97 19.19 -0.60 3.38
CA ARG A 97 19.98 0.64 3.48
C ARG A 97 19.41 1.76 2.62
N LEU A 98 19.03 1.46 1.38
CA LEU A 98 18.38 2.46 0.53
C LEU A 98 17.08 2.96 1.16
N LEU A 99 16.19 2.07 1.63
CA LEU A 99 14.88 2.42 2.17
C LEU A 99 14.95 3.16 3.51
N GLU A 100 15.93 2.82 4.36
CA GLU A 100 16.14 3.41 5.68
C GLU A 100 16.90 4.74 5.63
N TRP A 101 17.59 5.04 4.53
CA TRP A 101 18.26 6.32 4.36
C TRP A 101 17.24 7.45 4.40
N LYS A 102 17.43 8.34 5.38
CA LYS A 102 16.63 9.54 5.57
C LYS A 102 17.50 10.73 5.22
N GLU A 103 16.87 11.73 4.64
CA GLU A 103 17.47 13.04 4.56
C GLU A 103 17.53 13.56 6.01
N ASP A 104 18.73 13.82 6.53
CA ASP A 104 19.02 14.32 7.89
C ASP A 104 18.40 15.70 8.20
N TRP A 105 17.54 16.19 7.32
CA TRP A 105 16.86 17.46 7.46
C TRP A 105 15.67 17.34 8.41
N ASN A 106 15.85 17.86 9.62
CA ASN A 106 14.79 18.07 10.59
C ASN A 106 14.34 19.54 10.55
N PHE A 107 13.06 19.80 10.27
CA PHE A 107 12.52 21.17 10.26
C PHE A 107 12.69 21.86 11.63
N ALA A 108 12.64 21.10 12.73
CA ALA A 108 12.78 21.61 14.08
C ALA A 108 14.25 21.82 14.51
N ASP A 109 15.20 21.18 13.81
CA ASP A 109 16.64 21.30 14.05
C ASP A 109 17.40 21.17 12.72
N PRO A 110 17.42 22.24 11.90
CA PRO A 110 18.00 22.17 10.57
C PRO A 110 19.52 22.04 10.67
N THR A 111 20.02 20.85 10.34
CA THR A 111 21.45 20.63 10.16
C THR A 111 21.90 21.34 8.87
N LEU A 112 23.03 22.06 8.93
CA LEU A 112 23.62 22.74 7.77
C LEU A 112 24.32 21.77 6.80
N ALA A 113 24.57 20.53 7.24
CA ALA A 113 25.19 19.50 6.43
C ALA A 113 24.13 18.72 5.65
N ALA A 114 24.35 18.51 4.35
CA ALA A 114 23.55 17.58 3.59
C ALA A 114 23.69 16.17 4.18
N ALA A 115 22.60 15.40 4.16
CA ALA A 115 22.60 14.03 4.66
C ALA A 115 23.70 13.20 3.99
N ALA A 116 24.48 12.48 4.79
CA ALA A 116 25.59 11.70 4.28
C ALA A 116 25.06 10.63 3.31
N LYS A 117 25.50 10.65 2.06
CA LYS A 117 25.11 9.65 1.07
C LYS A 117 25.70 8.28 1.42
N ILE A 118 25.07 7.24 0.92
CA ILE A 118 25.53 5.86 1.12
C ILE A 118 26.74 5.61 0.21
N PRO A 119 27.87 5.09 0.74
CA PRO A 119 29.00 4.73 -0.09
C PRO A 119 28.64 3.60 -1.06
N ARG A 120 28.94 3.80 -2.33
CA ARG A 120 28.59 2.90 -3.44
C ARG A 120 29.01 1.46 -3.20
N ASP A 121 30.25 1.25 -2.76
CA ASP A 121 30.89 -0.06 -2.62
C ASP A 121 30.26 -0.92 -1.51
N THR A 122 29.37 -0.33 -0.72
CA THR A 122 28.63 -1.03 0.33
C THR A 122 27.28 -1.57 -0.12
N LEU A 123 26.91 -1.31 -1.38
CA LEU A 123 25.65 -1.72 -2.00
C LEU A 123 25.91 -2.72 -3.12
N GLN A 124 25.16 -3.81 -3.08
CA GLN A 124 25.18 -4.84 -4.11
C GLN A 124 23.75 -5.28 -4.41
N PHE A 125 23.37 -5.19 -5.68
CA PHE A 125 22.01 -5.51 -6.11
C PHE A 125 22.02 -6.72 -7.04
N CYS A 126 21.03 -7.59 -6.83
CA CYS A 126 20.63 -8.59 -7.80
C CYS A 126 19.18 -8.30 -8.17
N VAL A 127 18.90 -8.23 -9.45
CA VAL A 127 17.58 -7.89 -9.95
C VAL A 127 17.25 -8.82 -11.10
N ASP A 128 16.09 -9.45 -11.04
CA ASP A 128 15.60 -10.39 -12.02
C ASP A 128 14.10 -10.16 -12.27
N SER A 129 13.77 -9.86 -13.52
CA SER A 129 12.39 -9.68 -13.98
C SER A 129 11.53 -10.93 -13.76
N ILE A 130 12.11 -12.13 -13.83
CA ILE A 130 11.41 -13.39 -13.63
C ILE A 130 11.04 -13.56 -12.15
N ALA A 131 11.96 -13.23 -11.23
CA ALA A 131 11.68 -13.24 -9.80
C ALA A 131 10.55 -12.27 -9.44
N TYR A 132 10.61 -11.05 -9.98
CA TYR A 132 9.55 -10.06 -9.77
C TYR A 132 8.21 -10.49 -10.38
N GLY A 133 8.24 -11.10 -11.57
CA GLY A 133 7.05 -11.65 -12.22
C GLY A 133 6.39 -12.75 -11.38
N LYS A 134 7.18 -13.63 -10.76
CA LYS A 134 6.67 -14.65 -9.84
C LYS A 134 6.02 -14.02 -8.60
N PHE A 135 6.70 -13.06 -7.98
CA PHE A 135 6.13 -12.32 -6.85
C PHE A 135 4.82 -11.61 -7.24
N THR A 136 4.77 -11.00 -8.42
CA THR A 136 3.57 -10.32 -8.93
C THR A 136 2.41 -11.30 -9.05
N CYS A 137 2.64 -12.47 -9.65
CA CYS A 137 1.63 -13.53 -9.74
C CYS A 137 1.12 -13.97 -8.36
N ASP A 138 2.04 -14.27 -7.43
CA ASP A 138 1.71 -14.69 -6.06
C ASP A 138 0.94 -13.59 -5.30
N TYR A 139 1.29 -12.32 -5.51
CA TYR A 139 0.63 -11.18 -4.90
C TYR A 139 -0.77 -10.94 -5.50
N THR A 140 -0.91 -11.03 -6.82
CA THR A 140 -2.21 -10.92 -7.50
C THR A 140 -3.18 -11.99 -6.99
N ASN A 141 -2.74 -13.23 -6.83
CA ASN A 141 -3.56 -14.28 -6.22
C ASN A 141 -4.04 -13.92 -4.80
N LYS A 142 -3.19 -13.27 -3.99
CA LYS A 142 -3.58 -12.80 -2.65
C LYS A 142 -4.59 -11.65 -2.72
N ILE A 143 -4.42 -10.72 -3.65
CA ILE A 143 -5.37 -9.63 -3.90
C ILE A 143 -6.72 -10.21 -4.34
N ASP A 144 -6.74 -11.14 -5.28
CA ASP A 144 -7.97 -11.77 -5.77
C ASP A 144 -8.70 -12.51 -4.65
N GLY A 145 -7.97 -13.25 -3.80
CA GLY A 145 -8.54 -13.90 -2.62
C GLY A 145 -9.09 -12.91 -1.59
N PHE A 146 -8.40 -11.80 -1.37
CA PHE A 146 -8.88 -10.73 -0.49
C PHE A 146 -10.14 -10.05 -1.04
N MET A 147 -10.14 -9.71 -2.33
CA MET A 147 -11.24 -9.03 -3.00
C MET A 147 -12.49 -9.89 -3.05
N SER A 148 -12.35 -11.17 -3.41
CA SER A 148 -13.46 -12.14 -3.48
C SER A 148 -13.96 -12.62 -2.10
N GLY A 149 -13.13 -12.52 -1.06
CA GLY A 149 -13.46 -12.95 0.29
C GLY A 149 -13.74 -11.77 1.24
N PRO A 150 -12.78 -11.37 2.11
CA PRO A 150 -12.95 -10.33 3.10
C PRO A 150 -13.63 -9.04 2.60
N PHE A 151 -13.17 -8.49 1.48
CA PHE A 151 -13.68 -7.20 1.02
C PHE A 151 -15.08 -7.31 0.41
N GLN A 152 -15.34 -8.35 -0.38
CA GLN A 152 -16.69 -8.61 -0.89
C GLN A 152 -17.67 -8.89 0.25
N ASN A 153 -17.27 -9.66 1.27
CA ASN A 153 -18.10 -9.92 2.45
C ASN A 153 -18.46 -8.64 3.21
N TRP A 154 -17.51 -7.72 3.34
CA TRP A 154 -17.76 -6.38 3.89
C TRP A 154 -18.81 -5.63 3.06
N ARG A 155 -18.58 -5.49 1.74
CA ARG A 155 -19.45 -4.74 0.83
C ARG A 155 -20.87 -5.30 0.77
N GLN A 156 -20.98 -6.61 0.62
CA GLN A 156 -22.25 -7.30 0.53
C GLN A 156 -23.07 -7.11 1.81
N PHE A 157 -22.44 -7.28 2.97
CA PHE A 157 -23.14 -7.12 4.25
C PHE A 157 -23.54 -5.67 4.54
N ARG A 158 -22.73 -4.70 4.10
CA ARG A 158 -23.10 -3.27 4.12
C ARG A 158 -24.39 -3.03 3.32
N MET A 159 -24.49 -3.59 2.11
CA MET A 159 -25.71 -3.48 1.29
C MET A 159 -26.93 -4.15 1.96
N GLU A 160 -26.73 -5.34 2.53
CA GLU A 160 -27.79 -6.07 3.24
C GLU A 160 -28.36 -5.30 4.43
N ILE A 161 -27.51 -4.60 5.19
CA ILE A 161 -27.95 -3.74 6.29
C ILE A 161 -28.78 -2.56 5.78
N GLY A 162 -28.39 -1.95 4.66
CA GLY A 162 -29.20 -0.91 4.01
C GLY A 162 -30.60 -1.42 3.65
N HIS A 163 -30.70 -2.63 3.09
CA HIS A 163 -31.98 -3.27 2.77
C HIS A 163 -32.79 -3.66 4.01
N LEU A 164 -32.12 -4.15 5.07
CA LEU A 164 -32.75 -4.47 6.35
C LEU A 164 -33.36 -3.22 6.98
N ALA A 165 -32.59 -2.14 7.03
CA ALA A 165 -33.02 -0.84 7.54
C ALA A 165 -34.24 -0.31 6.77
N PHE A 166 -34.22 -0.34 5.44
CA PHE A 166 -35.37 0.05 4.62
C PHE A 166 -36.60 -0.81 4.94
N ARG A 167 -36.45 -2.13 4.97
CA ARG A 167 -37.57 -3.05 5.25
C ARG A 167 -38.23 -2.78 6.60
N LEU A 168 -37.43 -2.53 7.63
CA LEU A 168 -37.92 -2.38 8.99
C LEU A 168 -38.40 -0.96 9.30
N MET A 169 -37.85 0.07 8.66
CA MET A 169 -38.16 1.47 9.02
C MET A 169 -38.94 2.24 7.95
N SER A 170 -39.09 1.72 6.73
CA SER A 170 -39.76 2.45 5.63
C SER A 170 -41.19 2.90 5.91
N HIS A 171 -41.87 2.25 6.86
CA HIS A 171 -43.21 2.64 7.30
C HIS A 171 -43.23 3.98 8.07
N ASN A 172 -42.10 4.37 8.69
CA ASN A 172 -41.90 5.67 9.29
C ASN A 172 -40.85 6.46 8.48
N SER A 173 -41.34 7.38 7.64
CA SER A 173 -40.48 8.17 6.76
C SER A 173 -39.47 9.04 7.51
N HIS A 174 -39.77 9.46 8.74
CA HIS A 174 -38.87 10.31 9.50
C HIS A 174 -37.67 9.51 10.01
N ASP A 175 -37.92 8.42 10.75
CA ASP A 175 -36.88 7.56 11.34
C ASP A 175 -35.95 6.99 10.26
N TYR A 176 -36.52 6.53 9.13
CA TYR A 176 -35.74 6.00 8.03
C TYR A 176 -34.89 7.09 7.34
N ASN A 177 -35.38 8.33 7.26
CA ASN A 177 -34.60 9.44 6.72
C ASN A 177 -33.42 9.81 7.63
N GLU A 178 -33.63 9.83 8.94
CA GLU A 178 -32.54 10.06 9.91
C GLU A 178 -31.45 8.98 9.81
N TRP A 179 -31.86 7.70 9.74
CA TRP A 179 -30.95 6.59 9.46
C TRP A 179 -30.19 6.82 8.15
N ARG A 180 -30.89 7.14 7.06
CA ARG A 180 -30.29 7.31 5.74
C ARG A 180 -29.25 8.43 5.73
N VAL A 181 -29.56 9.59 6.30
CA VAL A 181 -28.63 10.74 6.36
C VAL A 181 -27.35 10.37 7.09
N TRP A 182 -27.45 9.63 8.19
CA TRP A 182 -26.26 9.15 8.90
C TRP A 182 -25.52 8.05 8.13
N TRP A 183 -26.24 7.08 7.57
CA TRP A 183 -25.71 5.91 6.87
C TRP A 183 -24.97 6.25 5.58
N GLU A 184 -25.56 7.14 4.76
CA GLU A 184 -25.02 7.60 3.48
C GLU A 184 -24.12 8.83 3.62
N GLY A 185 -24.23 9.56 4.73
CA GLY A 185 -23.34 10.68 5.07
C GLY A 185 -22.20 10.21 5.96
N LYS A 186 -22.28 10.55 7.26
CA LYS A 186 -21.18 10.37 8.22
C LYS A 186 -20.57 8.96 8.22
N PHE A 187 -21.41 7.91 8.26
CA PHE A 187 -20.90 6.54 8.29
C PHE A 187 -20.17 6.19 6.99
N ALA A 188 -20.72 6.57 5.83
CA ALA A 188 -20.07 6.35 4.54
C ALA A 188 -18.74 7.09 4.42
N ASP A 189 -18.67 8.35 4.88
CA ASP A 189 -17.44 9.14 4.91
C ASP A 189 -16.37 8.51 5.81
N ASP A 190 -16.76 7.96 6.96
CA ASP A 190 -15.85 7.27 7.88
C ASP A 190 -15.30 5.98 7.25
N MET A 191 -16.11 5.24 6.49
CA MET A 191 -15.67 4.03 5.78
C MET A 191 -14.78 4.37 4.59
N TRP A 192 -15.09 5.45 3.86
CA TRP A 192 -14.33 5.89 2.71
C TRP A 192 -12.85 6.12 3.02
N LYS A 193 -12.55 6.60 4.25
CA LYS A 193 -11.18 6.87 4.73
C LYS A 193 -10.22 5.70 4.56
N TRP A 194 -10.70 4.47 4.70
CA TRP A 194 -9.88 3.27 4.52
C TRP A 194 -10.18 2.55 3.21
N GLU A 195 -11.42 2.63 2.68
CA GLU A 195 -11.80 2.03 1.39
C GLU A 195 -10.97 2.62 0.23
N VAL A 196 -10.66 3.91 0.26
CA VAL A 196 -9.82 4.56 -0.78
C VAL A 196 -8.39 4.01 -0.83
N CYS A 197 -7.88 3.45 0.28
CA CYS A 197 -6.53 2.89 0.33
C CYS A 197 -6.37 1.61 -0.52
N LEU A 198 -7.45 1.09 -1.12
CA LEU A 198 -7.38 -0.05 -2.04
C LEU A 198 -6.50 0.24 -3.26
N GLU A 199 -6.56 1.47 -3.79
CA GLU A 199 -5.74 1.87 -4.94
C GLU A 199 -4.23 1.78 -4.61
N GLY A 200 -3.87 2.06 -3.37
CA GLY A 200 -2.50 1.92 -2.88
C GLY A 200 -1.96 0.49 -2.88
N MET A 201 -2.82 -0.53 -3.04
CA MET A 201 -2.39 -1.94 -3.10
C MET A 201 -1.97 -2.38 -4.50
N ILE A 202 -2.15 -1.54 -5.52
CA ILE A 202 -1.70 -1.85 -6.88
C ILE A 202 -0.18 -1.98 -6.90
N LEU A 203 0.31 -3.09 -7.45
CA LEU A 203 1.73 -3.31 -7.64
C LEU A 203 2.25 -2.45 -8.80
N PRO A 204 3.44 -1.85 -8.66
CA PRO A 204 4.11 -1.21 -9.77
C PRO A 204 4.50 -2.24 -10.83
N THR A 205 4.55 -1.82 -12.10
CA THR A 205 5.15 -2.65 -13.16
C THR A 205 6.64 -2.87 -12.92
N TRP A 206 7.25 -3.78 -13.69
CA TRP A 206 8.69 -3.98 -13.66
C TRP A 206 9.45 -2.67 -13.93
N GLU A 207 9.06 -1.93 -14.95
CA GLU A 207 9.69 -0.66 -15.32
C GLU A 207 9.55 0.35 -14.19
N GLU A 208 8.36 0.43 -13.58
CA GLU A 208 8.10 1.36 -12.48
C GLU A 208 8.91 1.05 -11.23
N ILE A 209 9.08 -0.23 -10.87
CA ILE A 209 9.90 -0.60 -9.69
C ILE A 209 11.39 -0.37 -9.95
N ILE A 210 11.87 -0.65 -11.16
CA ILE A 210 13.27 -0.39 -11.55
C ILE A 210 13.57 1.11 -11.57
N ASP A 211 12.68 1.91 -12.17
CA ASP A 211 12.80 3.37 -12.15
C ASP A 211 12.78 3.92 -10.72
N ASP A 212 11.95 3.36 -9.84
CA ASP A 212 11.90 3.78 -8.45
C ASP A 212 13.20 3.46 -7.70
N VAL A 213 13.78 2.27 -7.91
CA VAL A 213 15.08 1.91 -7.33
C VAL A 213 16.20 2.76 -7.91
N TYR A 214 16.20 3.01 -9.22
CA TYR A 214 17.15 3.91 -9.87
C TYR A 214 17.12 5.31 -9.27
N LEU A 215 15.91 5.87 -9.06
CA LEU A 215 15.76 7.17 -8.41
C LEU A 215 16.28 7.15 -6.97
N MET A 216 16.01 6.08 -6.21
CA MET A 216 16.56 5.92 -4.85
C MET A 216 18.10 5.87 -4.86
N ILE A 217 18.71 5.16 -5.81
CA ILE A 217 20.16 5.11 -5.96
C ILE A 217 20.71 6.51 -6.29
N ASN A 218 20.14 7.18 -7.28
CA ASN A 218 20.59 8.49 -7.73
C ASN A 218 20.51 9.56 -6.62
N ASP A 219 19.47 9.51 -5.80
CA ASP A 219 19.25 10.48 -4.75
C ASP A 219 20.13 10.20 -3.51
N ARG A 220 20.36 8.92 -3.18
CA ARG A 220 20.88 8.49 -1.86
C ARG A 220 22.31 7.98 -1.87
N VAL A 221 22.89 7.67 -3.03
CA VAL A 221 24.18 6.98 -3.14
C VAL A 221 25.24 7.91 -3.73
N GLU A 222 26.47 7.77 -3.25
CA GLU A 222 27.67 8.40 -3.81
C GLU A 222 27.97 7.82 -5.20
N ASP A 223 28.47 8.64 -6.13
CA ASP A 223 28.83 8.21 -7.50
C ASP A 223 27.77 7.35 -8.21
N ALA A 224 26.50 7.70 -7.97
CA ALA A 224 25.34 6.91 -8.35
C ALA A 224 25.26 6.52 -9.84
N GLN A 225 25.89 7.29 -10.73
CA GLN A 225 25.87 7.06 -12.17
C GLN A 225 26.51 5.71 -12.55
N GLU A 226 27.59 5.30 -11.89
CA GLU A 226 28.25 4.02 -12.18
C GLU A 226 27.43 2.82 -11.69
N LEU A 227 26.91 2.92 -10.46
CA LEU A 227 26.08 1.87 -9.87
C LEU A 227 24.76 1.71 -10.64
N ALA A 228 24.16 2.82 -11.04
CA ALA A 228 22.95 2.80 -11.83
C ALA A 228 23.13 2.21 -13.23
N ASN A 229 24.29 2.42 -13.86
CA ASN A 229 24.63 1.76 -15.12
C ASN A 229 24.75 0.24 -14.94
N SER A 230 25.36 -0.23 -13.84
CA SER A 230 25.42 -1.68 -13.53
C SER A 230 24.04 -2.29 -13.23
N PHE A 231 23.13 -1.50 -12.66
CA PHE A 231 21.77 -1.88 -12.31
C PHE A 231 20.89 -2.11 -13.56
N TYR A 232 20.96 -1.23 -14.56
CA TYR A 232 20.21 -1.38 -15.83
C TYR A 232 20.83 -2.42 -16.78
N ILE A 233 22.14 -2.67 -16.70
CA ILE A 233 22.86 -3.55 -17.65
C ILE A 233 22.83 -5.03 -17.23
N SER A 234 22.28 -5.36 -16.05
CA SER A 234 22.12 -6.74 -15.58
C SER A 234 21.01 -7.48 -16.36
N THR A 235 21.30 -7.71 -17.64
CA THR A 235 20.57 -8.57 -18.55
C THR A 235 20.83 -10.01 -18.11
N PRO A 236 19.81 -10.86 -17.92
CA PRO A 236 20.05 -12.26 -17.62
C PRO A 236 20.58 -12.94 -18.89
N GLY A 237 21.88 -13.16 -18.94
CA GLY A 237 22.49 -13.88 -20.05
C GLY A 237 23.95 -13.53 -20.26
N LEU A 238 24.83 -14.14 -19.46
CA LEU A 238 26.16 -14.64 -19.85
C LEU A 238 26.83 -15.20 -18.60
N ALA A 239 26.29 -16.32 -18.10
CA ALA A 239 27.13 -17.29 -17.43
C ALA A 239 27.97 -17.93 -18.54
N SER A 240 29.17 -17.40 -18.73
CA SER A 240 30.16 -17.88 -19.68
C SER A 240 30.41 -19.37 -19.48
N THR A 241 30.06 -20.16 -20.49
CA THR A 241 30.77 -21.41 -20.78
C THR A 241 32.20 -21.04 -21.18
N THR A 242 33.15 -21.23 -20.27
CA THR A 242 34.54 -21.65 -20.53
C THR A 242 35.11 -22.22 -19.25
#